data_AF-A0A9P4JC02-F1
#
_entry.id   AF-A0A9P4JC02-F1
#
_cell.length_a   1.000
_cell.length_b   1.000
_cell.length_c   1.000
_cell.angle_alpha   90.00
_cell.angle_beta   90.00
_cell.angle_gamma   90.00
#
_symmetry.space_group_name_H-M   'P 1'
#
loop_
_entity.id
_entity.type
_entity.pdbx_description
1 polymer ?
#
loop_
_entity_poly.entity_id
_entity_poly.type
_entity_poly.pdbx_seq_one_letter_code
_entity_poly.pdbx_strand_id
1 'polypeptide(L)'
;MRFSISFIAFFCVVMAFAMPSQSDLIAPAIIIRSPSPANMTDPILTLDKRYGHIHKGKVTSCGKVWMPISDKDWGRGEQLGYESAVKEFCRRVTHDELYSPQVHPRQFLTIYIRYLNDLNGDPQAGKSPGRRVQLTHGENGYIEFEIHNKGKKMHTVNEIDCVSFLMEMADVGSDCYGKQNFDTKGGTYEVKASHVTYHAFPQQD
;
A
#
# COMPACT_ATOMS: atom_id res chain seq x y z
N MET A 1 2.91 70.43 21.63
CA MET A 1 2.25 71.25 20.58
C MET A 1 2.07 70.39 19.33
N ARG A 2 0.93 70.59 18.65
CA ARG A 2 0.46 69.95 17.40
C ARG A 2 1.54 70.07 16.29
N PHE A 3 1.70 69.13 15.35
CA PHE A 3 0.83 68.99 14.17
C PHE A 3 0.82 67.56 13.59
N SER A 4 -0.38 67.15 13.20
CA SER A 4 -0.71 66.10 12.24
C SER A 4 -0.66 66.68 10.82
N ILE A 5 -0.35 65.88 9.79
CA ILE A 5 -0.99 65.89 8.45
C ILE A 5 -0.67 64.55 7.75
N SER A 6 -1.74 63.82 7.44
CA SER A 6 -1.81 62.68 6.52
C SER A 6 -1.62 63.12 5.07
N PHE A 7 -1.07 62.25 4.21
CA PHE A 7 -1.56 62.12 2.84
C PHE A 7 -1.48 60.66 2.35
N ILE A 8 -2.56 60.27 1.69
CA ILE A 8 -2.94 58.94 1.23
C ILE A 8 -2.70 58.84 -0.29
N ALA A 9 -2.32 57.63 -0.74
CA ALA A 9 -2.49 57.03 -2.08
C ALA A 9 -1.66 57.57 -3.26
N PHE A 10 -0.99 56.67 -4.00
CA PHE A 10 -1.59 56.05 -5.19
C PHE A 10 -0.74 54.88 -5.73
N PHE A 11 -1.45 53.89 -6.27
CA PHE A 11 -0.98 52.71 -7.00
C PHE A 11 -0.01 53.04 -8.15
N CYS A 12 0.99 52.19 -8.37
CA CYS A 12 1.17 51.60 -9.71
C CYS A 12 2.01 50.31 -9.65
N VAL A 13 1.38 49.22 -10.11
CA VAL A 13 1.95 47.90 -10.33
C VAL A 13 2.71 47.92 -11.66
N VAL A 14 3.98 47.50 -11.66
CA VAL A 14 4.60 46.93 -12.86
C VAL A 14 5.42 45.72 -12.42
N MET A 15 4.79 44.54 -12.49
CA MET A 15 5.51 43.27 -12.54
C MET A 15 6.14 43.15 -13.93
N ALA A 16 7.47 43.19 -14.00
CA ALA A 16 8.21 42.73 -15.17
C ALA A 16 8.77 41.35 -14.83
N PHE A 17 8.10 40.30 -15.31
CA PHE A 17 8.59 38.93 -15.27
C PHE A 17 9.79 38.80 -16.21
N ALA A 18 10.95 38.49 -15.65
CA ALA A 18 12.10 38.02 -16.40
C ALA A 18 11.86 36.55 -16.80
N MET A 19 11.65 36.28 -18.08
CA MET A 19 11.64 34.93 -18.64
C MET A 19 13.09 34.47 -18.92
N PRO A 20 13.51 33.30 -18.44
CA PRO A 20 14.65 32.61 -19.03
C PRO A 20 14.23 31.88 -20.31
N SER A 21 14.98 32.14 -21.38
CA SER A 21 14.85 31.54 -22.70
C SER A 21 15.09 30.04 -22.68
N GLN A 22 14.12 29.25 -23.14
CA GLN A 22 14.29 27.83 -23.44
C GLN A 22 15.12 27.65 -24.71
N SER A 23 16.32 27.10 -24.56
CA SER A 23 17.11 26.51 -25.65
C SER A 23 17.18 25.00 -25.46
N ASP A 24 16.64 24.29 -26.45
CA ASP A 24 17.03 22.98 -26.96
C ASP A 24 17.19 21.80 -25.98
N LEU A 25 16.10 21.04 -25.81
CA LEU A 25 16.17 19.61 -25.51
C LEU A 25 15.29 18.85 -26.51
N ILE A 26 15.92 18.40 -27.60
CA ILE A 26 15.36 17.36 -28.48
C ILE A 26 15.55 16.03 -27.75
N ALA A 27 14.49 15.54 -27.09
CA ALA A 27 14.38 14.14 -26.69
C ALA A 27 13.59 13.38 -27.78
N PRO A 28 14.03 12.19 -28.24
CA PRO A 28 13.28 11.44 -29.22
C PRO A 28 11.95 10.95 -28.63
N ALA A 29 10.87 11.29 -29.32
CA ALA A 29 9.51 10.84 -29.02
C ALA A 29 9.42 9.30 -29.12
N ILE A 30 9.22 8.64 -27.98
CA ILE A 30 8.77 7.25 -27.95
C ILE A 30 7.27 7.26 -28.23
N ILE A 31 6.88 6.84 -29.43
CA ILE A 31 5.49 6.62 -29.79
C ILE A 31 5.02 5.36 -29.05
N ILE A 32 4.39 5.52 -27.88
CA ILE A 32 3.58 4.46 -27.28
C ILE A 32 2.19 4.56 -27.91
N ARG A 33 1.89 3.66 -28.86
CA ARG A 33 0.53 3.47 -29.36
C ARG A 33 -0.35 2.98 -28.20
N SER A 34 -1.27 3.81 -27.74
CA SER A 34 -2.38 3.38 -26.88
C SER A 34 -3.42 2.63 -27.72
N PRO A 35 -3.94 1.47 -27.30
CA PRO A 35 -5.22 1.00 -27.77
C PRO A 35 -6.35 1.68 -26.98
N SER A 36 -7.23 2.34 -27.71
CA SER A 36 -8.53 2.90 -27.28
C SER A 36 -9.52 1.78 -26.91
N PRO A 37 -10.59 2.04 -26.13
CA PRO A 37 -11.26 1.05 -25.30
C PRO A 37 -12.33 0.28 -26.06
N ALA A 38 -12.26 -1.05 -25.97
CA ALA A 38 -13.38 -1.93 -26.25
C ALA A 38 -13.35 -3.10 -25.26
N ASN A 39 -14.48 -3.31 -24.60
CA ASN A 39 -14.82 -4.41 -23.68
C ASN A 39 -14.16 -4.41 -22.30
N MET A 40 -14.78 -3.63 -21.43
CA MET A 40 -14.93 -3.89 -20.00
C MET A 40 -15.72 -5.19 -19.80
N THR A 41 -14.99 -6.29 -19.59
CA THR A 41 -15.47 -7.51 -18.92
C THR A 41 -14.32 -8.04 -18.07
N ASP A 42 -14.45 -7.85 -16.76
CA ASP A 42 -13.73 -8.43 -15.61
C ASP A 42 -12.38 -9.15 -15.83
N PRO A 43 -11.28 -8.68 -15.22
CA PRO A 43 -10.10 -9.50 -15.02
C PRO A 43 -10.15 -10.15 -13.63
N ILE A 44 -11.01 -11.16 -13.47
CA ILE A 44 -10.85 -12.14 -12.38
C ILE A 44 -10.08 -13.34 -12.95
N LEU A 45 -8.92 -13.61 -12.36
CA LEU A 45 -8.23 -14.92 -12.34
C LEU A 45 -7.85 -15.54 -13.69
N THR A 46 -6.91 -14.92 -14.40
CA THR A 46 -5.84 -15.71 -15.04
C THR A 46 -4.52 -14.97 -14.88
N LEU A 47 -3.92 -15.09 -13.69
CA LEU A 47 -2.51 -14.78 -13.47
C LEU A 47 -1.69 -15.66 -14.43
N ASP A 48 -1.23 -15.05 -15.52
CA ASP A 48 -0.39 -15.67 -16.54
C ASP A 48 0.89 -16.18 -15.86
N LYS A 49 1.14 -17.49 -15.98
CA LYS A 49 2.35 -18.21 -15.53
C LYS A 49 3.65 -17.76 -16.23
N ARG A 50 3.67 -16.56 -16.82
CA ARG A 50 4.77 -16.01 -17.64
C ARG A 50 5.57 -14.87 -16.99
N TYR A 51 5.24 -14.43 -15.77
CA TYR A 51 6.18 -13.65 -14.97
C TYR A 51 6.97 -14.61 -14.06
N GLY A 52 8.11 -15.06 -14.57
CA GLY A 52 8.98 -16.02 -13.92
C GLY A 52 9.75 -15.42 -12.76
N HIS A 53 9.21 -15.56 -11.56
CA HIS A 53 9.98 -15.76 -10.32
C HIS A 53 9.06 -16.44 -9.29
N ILE A 54 8.65 -17.68 -9.57
CA ILE A 54 7.86 -18.47 -8.60
C ILE A 54 8.82 -18.91 -7.47
N HIS A 55 9.08 -18.01 -6.54
CA HIS A 55 9.55 -18.39 -5.23
C HIS A 55 8.42 -19.17 -4.57
N LYS A 56 8.41 -20.50 -4.77
CA LYS A 56 7.46 -21.38 -4.09
C LYS A 56 7.57 -21.14 -2.58
N GLY A 57 6.47 -21.09 -1.87
CA GLY A 57 6.46 -20.98 -0.41
C GLY A 57 5.29 -21.76 0.16
N LYS A 58 4.93 -21.46 1.40
CA LYS A 58 3.73 -22.00 2.03
C LYS A 58 3.25 -21.10 3.15
N VAL A 59 1.95 -21.12 3.40
CA VAL A 59 1.38 -20.63 4.64
C VAL A 59 1.82 -21.56 5.78
N THR A 60 2.32 -20.98 6.87
CA THR A 60 2.88 -21.72 8.02
C THR A 60 2.12 -21.49 9.31
N SER A 61 1.36 -20.40 9.39
CA SER A 61 0.49 -20.08 10.51
C SER A 61 -0.66 -19.20 10.05
N CYS A 62 -1.74 -19.19 10.82
CA CYS A 62 -2.84 -18.25 10.66
C CYS A 62 -2.94 -17.35 11.88
N GLY A 63 -3.45 -16.13 11.68
CA GLY A 63 -3.83 -15.25 12.78
C GLY A 63 -5.02 -15.79 13.58
N LYS A 64 -5.52 -14.96 14.49
CA LYS A 64 -6.68 -15.30 15.34
C LYS A 64 -7.95 -14.56 14.94
N VAL A 65 -7.80 -13.35 14.40
CA VAL A 65 -8.88 -12.42 14.09
C VAL A 65 -9.23 -12.53 12.62
N TRP A 66 -10.51 -12.53 12.31
CA TRP A 66 -11.01 -12.56 10.94
C TRP A 66 -11.19 -11.15 10.40
N MET A 67 -10.84 -10.95 9.13
CA MET A 67 -11.22 -9.75 8.39
C MET A 67 -11.69 -10.08 6.97
N PRO A 68 -12.60 -9.29 6.39
CA PRO A 68 -13.00 -9.47 5.00
C PRO A 68 -11.82 -9.38 4.05
N ILE A 69 -11.79 -10.23 3.01
CA ILE A 69 -10.74 -10.19 2.01
C ILE A 69 -10.89 -8.95 1.13
N SER A 70 -12.09 -8.74 0.59
CA SER A 70 -12.44 -7.56 -0.19
C SER A 70 -12.88 -6.40 0.70
N ASP A 71 -12.79 -5.19 0.17
CA ASP A 71 -13.36 -4.00 0.80
C ASP A 71 -14.87 -4.19 1.06
N LYS A 72 -15.36 -3.66 2.19
CA LYS A 72 -16.75 -3.84 2.63
C LYS A 72 -17.35 -2.53 3.10
N ASP A 73 -18.58 -2.25 2.68
CA ASP A 73 -19.40 -1.19 3.29
C ASP A 73 -20.32 -1.79 4.35
N TRP A 74 -20.18 -1.32 5.59
CA TRP A 74 -21.01 -1.70 6.73
C TRP A 74 -22.02 -0.59 7.09
N GLY A 75 -22.47 0.19 6.11
CA GLY A 75 -23.34 1.35 6.30
C GLY A 75 -22.62 2.57 6.88
N ARG A 76 -21.28 2.58 6.80
CA ARG A 76 -20.40 3.65 7.33
C ARG A 76 -19.40 4.13 6.26
N GLY A 77 -19.69 3.84 4.99
CA GLY A 77 -18.78 4.00 3.87
C GLY A 77 -17.92 2.76 3.68
N GLU A 78 -17.30 2.66 2.51
CA GLU A 78 -16.44 1.54 2.16
C GLU A 78 -15.19 1.47 3.06
N GLN A 79 -14.92 0.29 3.59
CA GLN A 79 -13.84 0.00 4.52
C GLN A 79 -12.81 -0.91 3.86
N LEU A 80 -11.57 -0.81 4.34
CA LEU A 80 -10.42 -1.51 3.81
C LEU A 80 -10.48 -3.00 4.19
N GLY A 81 -10.53 -3.85 3.16
CA GLY A 81 -10.34 -5.29 3.27
C GLY A 81 -8.86 -5.69 3.22
N TYR A 82 -8.61 -6.98 3.41
CA TYR A 82 -7.27 -7.54 3.48
C TYR A 82 -6.48 -7.28 2.19
N GLU A 83 -7.10 -7.46 1.02
CA GLU A 83 -6.44 -7.30 -0.28
C GLU A 83 -5.95 -5.87 -0.49
N SER A 84 -6.79 -4.87 -0.22
CA SER A 84 -6.42 -3.47 -0.36
C SER A 84 -5.36 -3.06 0.65
N ALA A 85 -5.42 -3.58 1.87
CA ALA A 85 -4.38 -3.34 2.88
C ALA A 85 -3.04 -3.98 2.49
N VAL A 86 -3.04 -5.20 1.95
CA VAL A 86 -1.84 -5.88 1.43
C VAL A 86 -1.21 -5.07 0.29
N LYS A 87 -2.01 -4.62 -0.67
CA LYS A 87 -1.54 -3.77 -1.78
C LYS A 87 -0.89 -2.50 -1.26
N GLU A 88 -1.53 -1.82 -0.31
CA GLU A 88 -1.00 -0.58 0.25
C GLU A 88 0.28 -0.81 1.06
N PHE A 89 0.36 -1.88 1.85
CA PHE A 89 1.58 -2.28 2.54
C PHE A 89 2.73 -2.51 1.55
N CYS A 90 2.52 -3.38 0.56
CA CYS A 90 3.57 -3.73 -0.39
C CYS A 90 4.03 -2.51 -1.21
N ARG A 91 3.10 -1.64 -1.62
CA ARG A 91 3.41 -0.38 -2.31
C ARG A 91 4.26 0.56 -1.46
N ARG A 92 3.94 0.72 -0.17
CA ARG A 92 4.73 1.58 0.74
C ARG A 92 6.14 1.06 0.93
N VAL A 93 6.29 -0.25 1.17
CA VAL A 93 7.62 -0.85 1.34
C VAL A 93 8.51 -0.67 0.11
N THR A 94 7.92 -0.63 -1.09
CA THR A 94 8.68 -0.59 -2.35
C THR A 94 8.87 0.80 -2.94
N HIS A 95 7.96 1.74 -2.70
CA HIS A 95 7.94 3.03 -3.39
C HIS A 95 7.97 4.27 -2.47
N ASP A 96 7.66 4.13 -1.19
CA ASP A 96 7.66 5.29 -0.28
C ASP A 96 9.07 5.60 0.19
N GLU A 97 9.48 6.86 0.09
CA GLU A 97 10.82 7.34 0.45
C GLU A 97 11.17 7.12 1.93
N LEU A 98 10.14 6.97 2.77
CA LEU A 98 10.31 6.67 4.20
C LEU A 98 10.74 5.23 4.47
N TYR A 99 10.58 4.33 3.51
CA TYR A 99 10.92 2.92 3.65
C TYR A 99 11.99 2.50 2.65
N SER A 100 12.78 1.52 3.05
CA SER A 100 13.68 0.83 2.13
C SER A 100 12.99 -0.45 1.66
N PRO A 101 13.04 -0.77 0.35
CA PRO A 101 12.63 -2.09 -0.12
C PRO A 101 13.57 -3.19 0.38
N GLN A 102 14.62 -2.88 1.15
CA GLN A 102 15.61 -3.84 1.61
C GLN A 102 15.42 -4.19 3.08
N VAL A 103 15.29 -5.48 3.37
CA VAL A 103 15.37 -6.04 4.72
C VAL A 103 16.73 -6.73 4.87
N HIS A 104 17.60 -6.17 5.70
CA HIS A 104 18.96 -6.71 5.90
C HIS A 104 18.94 -8.09 6.60
N PRO A 105 20.04 -8.86 6.49
CA PRO A 105 20.17 -10.13 7.19
C PRO A 105 19.92 -10.01 8.70
N ARG A 106 19.12 -10.94 9.24
CA ARG A 106 18.72 -11.00 10.65
C ARG A 106 17.97 -9.76 11.15
N GLN A 107 17.29 -9.06 10.25
CA GLN A 107 16.40 -7.94 10.58
C GLN A 107 14.97 -8.24 10.15
N PHE A 108 14.06 -7.37 10.58
CA PHE A 108 12.69 -7.36 10.13
C PHE A 108 12.22 -5.93 9.90
N LEU A 109 11.22 -5.81 9.03
CA LEU A 109 10.44 -4.60 8.81
C LEU A 109 9.05 -4.81 9.41
N THR A 110 8.49 -3.79 10.06
CA THR A 110 7.12 -3.81 10.58
C THR A 110 6.37 -2.53 10.20
N ILE A 111 5.11 -2.67 9.78
CA ILE A 111 4.20 -1.56 9.46
C ILE A 111 2.81 -1.93 9.94
N TYR A 112 2.13 -0.97 10.59
CA TYR A 112 0.73 -1.10 10.97
C TYR A 112 -0.13 -0.32 9.99
N ILE A 113 -1.18 -0.94 9.46
CA ILE A 113 -2.20 -0.26 8.64
C ILE A 113 -3.52 -0.30 9.39
N ARG A 114 -3.95 0.85 9.91
CA ARG A 114 -5.31 1.07 10.45
C ARG A 114 -6.18 1.82 9.43
N TYR A 115 -5.58 2.71 8.63
CA TYR A 115 -6.21 3.46 7.55
C TYR A 115 -5.36 3.44 6.28
N LEU A 116 -6.02 3.57 5.12
CA LEU A 116 -5.37 3.63 3.80
C LEU A 116 -4.26 4.69 3.71
N ASN A 117 -4.36 5.77 4.47
CA ASN A 117 -3.42 6.90 4.46
C ASN A 117 -2.50 6.94 5.70
N ASP A 118 -2.42 5.86 6.49
CA ASP A 118 -1.55 5.81 7.68
C ASP A 118 -0.06 5.82 7.32
N LEU A 119 0.52 7.00 7.09
CA LEU A 119 1.97 7.14 6.98
C LEU A 119 2.56 7.22 8.41
N ASN A 120 2.88 6.06 8.99
CA ASN A 120 3.77 5.92 10.17
C ASN A 120 3.66 7.03 11.25
N GLY A 121 2.46 7.26 11.78
CA GLY A 121 2.28 8.18 12.91
C GLY A 121 2.36 9.67 12.57
N ASP A 122 2.18 10.07 11.31
CA ASP A 122 1.95 11.48 10.95
C ASP A 122 0.72 12.03 11.72
N PRO A 123 0.89 13.04 12.59
CA PRO A 123 -0.21 13.68 13.31
C PRO A 123 -1.26 14.34 12.38
N GLN A 124 -0.93 14.61 11.12
CA GLN A 124 -1.85 15.15 10.11
C GLN A 124 -2.68 14.06 9.40
N ALA A 125 -2.40 12.77 9.61
CA ALA A 125 -3.25 11.66 9.14
C ALA A 125 -4.69 11.75 9.71
N GLY A 126 -4.92 12.57 10.73
CA GLY A 126 -6.22 12.83 11.36
C GLY A 126 -7.15 13.84 10.67
N LYS A 127 -6.80 14.43 9.51
CA LYS A 127 -7.71 15.40 8.84
C LYS A 127 -8.70 14.76 7.85
N SER A 128 -8.43 13.55 7.38
CA SER A 128 -9.35 12.67 6.65
C SER A 128 -8.64 11.31 6.54
N PRO A 129 -8.58 10.55 7.64
CA PRO A 129 -8.02 9.22 7.57
C PRO A 129 -8.93 8.48 6.58
N GLY A 130 -8.35 7.96 5.48
CA GLY A 130 -9.13 7.37 4.40
C GLY A 130 -9.95 6.16 4.86
N ARG A 131 -10.18 5.20 3.97
CA ARG A 131 -10.86 3.95 4.36
C ARG A 131 -10.11 3.26 5.50
N ARG A 132 -10.84 2.85 6.55
CA ARG A 132 -10.28 2.16 7.73
C ARG A 132 -10.34 0.65 7.54
N VAL A 133 -9.41 -0.08 8.13
CA VAL A 133 -9.52 -1.53 8.32
C VAL A 133 -10.71 -1.84 9.25
N GLN A 134 -11.58 -2.75 8.80
CA GLN A 134 -12.62 -3.35 9.63
C GLN A 134 -12.51 -4.88 9.61
N LEU A 135 -12.84 -5.46 10.76
CA LEU A 135 -12.84 -6.90 10.96
C LEU A 135 -14.17 -7.52 10.51
N THR A 136 -14.22 -8.85 10.48
CA THR A 136 -15.47 -9.57 10.23
C THR A 136 -16.44 -9.22 11.36
N HIS A 137 -17.60 -8.65 11.01
CA HIS A 137 -18.64 -8.06 11.88
C HIS A 137 -18.57 -6.53 12.11
N GLY A 138 -17.62 -5.84 11.45
CA GLY A 138 -17.59 -4.38 11.40
C GLY A 138 -16.93 -3.73 12.61
N GLU A 139 -16.23 -4.50 13.44
CA GLU A 139 -15.34 -3.96 14.46
C GLU A 139 -14.17 -3.23 13.82
N ASN A 140 -13.70 -2.21 14.50
CA ASN A 140 -12.50 -1.51 14.10
C ASN A 140 -11.26 -2.37 14.38
N GLY A 141 -10.30 -2.32 13.48
CA GLY A 141 -9.03 -2.99 13.66
C GLY A 141 -7.91 -2.36 12.86
N TYR A 142 -6.81 -3.10 12.81
CA TYR A 142 -5.64 -2.81 12.01
C TYR A 142 -5.01 -4.12 11.54
N ILE A 143 -4.08 -4.04 10.59
CA ILE A 143 -3.24 -5.18 10.23
C ILE A 143 -1.81 -4.85 10.61
N GLU A 144 -1.19 -5.75 11.37
CA GLU A 144 0.26 -5.76 11.60
C GLU A 144 0.94 -6.53 10.48
N PHE A 145 1.70 -5.82 9.67
CA PHE A 145 2.50 -6.40 8.61
C PHE A 145 3.95 -6.49 9.03
N GLU A 146 4.58 -7.64 8.79
CA GLU A 146 6.01 -7.80 9.03
C GLU A 146 6.69 -8.56 7.89
N ILE A 147 7.95 -8.22 7.62
CA ILE A 147 8.83 -9.00 6.74
C ILE A 147 10.07 -9.34 7.53
N HIS A 148 10.26 -10.62 7.87
CA HIS A 148 11.45 -11.07 8.59
C HIS A 148 12.43 -11.65 7.60
N ASN A 149 13.70 -11.22 7.66
CA ASN A 149 14.79 -11.85 6.95
C ASN A 149 15.71 -12.56 7.96
N LYS A 150 15.47 -13.85 8.19
CA LYS A 150 16.32 -14.69 9.05
C LYS A 150 17.53 -15.26 8.30
N GLY A 151 17.66 -14.93 7.01
CA GLY A 151 18.74 -15.38 6.15
C GLY A 151 20.05 -14.64 6.36
N LYS A 152 21.04 -14.98 5.51
CA LYS A 152 22.37 -14.36 5.49
C LYS A 152 22.54 -13.31 4.39
N LYS A 153 21.58 -13.21 3.48
CA LYS A 153 21.61 -12.30 2.33
C LYS A 153 20.56 -11.22 2.52
N MET A 154 20.82 -10.03 1.98
CA MET A 154 19.83 -8.96 1.92
C MET A 154 18.62 -9.42 1.11
N HIS A 155 17.43 -9.13 1.61
CA HIS A 155 16.18 -9.39 0.92
C HIS A 155 15.65 -8.09 0.33
N THR A 156 15.44 -8.04 -0.98
CA THR A 156 14.79 -6.91 -1.65
C THR A 156 13.35 -7.28 -1.93
N VAL A 157 12.43 -6.52 -1.35
CA VAL A 157 10.99 -6.67 -1.52
C VAL A 157 10.62 -6.24 -2.94
N ASN A 158 9.97 -7.14 -3.66
CA ASN A 158 9.30 -6.84 -4.92
C ASN A 158 7.80 -6.70 -4.63
N GLU A 159 7.14 -5.67 -5.19
CA GLU A 159 5.74 -5.39 -4.86
C GLU A 159 4.81 -6.52 -5.29
N ILE A 160 4.99 -7.05 -6.50
CA ILE A 160 4.15 -8.11 -7.07
C ILE A 160 4.31 -9.38 -6.24
N ASP A 161 5.55 -9.76 -5.91
CA ASP A 161 5.82 -10.92 -5.07
C ASP A 161 5.28 -10.74 -3.65
N CYS A 162 5.45 -9.54 -3.06
CA CYS A 162 4.92 -9.20 -1.75
C CYS A 162 3.40 -9.38 -1.69
N VAL A 163 2.67 -8.84 -2.67
CA VAL A 163 1.22 -9.00 -2.78
C VAL A 163 0.88 -10.47 -2.95
N SER A 164 1.56 -11.17 -3.87
CA SER A 164 1.30 -12.59 -4.12
C SER A 164 1.50 -13.45 -2.88
N PHE A 165 2.60 -13.27 -2.14
CA PHE A 165 2.90 -14.06 -0.93
C PHE A 165 1.90 -13.80 0.19
N LEU A 166 1.48 -12.55 0.37
CA LEU A 166 0.50 -12.20 1.40
C LEU A 166 -0.92 -12.66 1.03
N MET A 167 -1.27 -12.69 -0.26
CA MET A 167 -2.57 -13.14 -0.73
C MET A 167 -2.76 -14.67 -0.67
N GLU A 168 -1.68 -15.46 -0.62
CA GLU A 168 -1.75 -16.92 -0.38
C GLU A 168 -2.47 -17.28 0.94
N MET A 169 -2.52 -16.37 1.91
CA MET A 169 -3.27 -16.54 3.15
C MET A 169 -4.77 -16.29 2.99
N ALA A 170 -5.17 -15.59 1.93
CA ALA A 170 -6.55 -15.31 1.56
C ALA A 170 -7.06 -16.20 0.42
N ASP A 171 -6.19 -17.04 -0.16
CA ASP A 171 -6.57 -17.90 -1.27
C ASP A 171 -7.56 -19.00 -0.87
N VAL A 172 -8.47 -19.32 -1.80
CA VAL A 172 -9.45 -20.40 -1.63
C VAL A 172 -8.70 -21.72 -1.49
N GLY A 173 -8.77 -22.31 -0.30
CA GLY A 173 -8.09 -23.56 0.05
C GLY A 173 -6.94 -23.39 1.04
N SER A 174 -6.56 -22.15 1.35
CA SER A 174 -5.69 -21.83 2.48
C SER A 174 -6.37 -22.17 3.81
N ASP A 175 -5.62 -22.64 4.80
CA ASP A 175 -6.14 -22.88 6.16
C ASP A 175 -6.59 -21.59 6.85
N CYS A 176 -6.12 -20.44 6.36
CA CYS A 176 -6.48 -19.13 6.89
C CYS A 176 -7.70 -18.51 6.20
N TYR A 177 -8.27 -19.19 5.20
CA TYR A 177 -9.44 -18.73 4.44
C TYR A 177 -10.75 -19.18 5.08
N GLY A 178 -11.67 -18.24 5.28
CA GLY A 178 -12.99 -18.47 5.85
C GLY A 178 -14.06 -18.56 4.77
N LYS A 179 -14.47 -19.80 4.45
CA LYS A 179 -15.46 -20.10 3.39
C LYS A 179 -16.82 -19.46 3.61
N GLN A 180 -17.21 -19.21 4.86
CA GLN A 180 -18.55 -18.72 5.20
C GLN A 180 -18.72 -17.23 4.88
N ASN A 181 -17.71 -16.41 5.19
CA ASN A 181 -17.82 -14.95 5.10
C ASN A 181 -16.92 -14.34 4.01
N PHE A 182 -16.14 -15.17 3.31
CA PHE A 182 -15.09 -14.72 2.39
C PHE A 182 -14.06 -13.82 3.08
N ASP A 183 -13.65 -14.25 4.28
CA ASP A 183 -12.68 -13.58 5.16
C ASP A 183 -11.37 -14.37 5.27
N THR A 184 -10.35 -13.72 5.83
CA THR A 184 -9.07 -14.34 6.13
C THR A 184 -8.63 -13.99 7.55
N LYS A 185 -7.90 -14.91 8.18
CA LYS A 185 -7.17 -14.61 9.43
C LYS A 185 -5.81 -13.98 9.20
N GLY A 186 -5.41 -13.80 7.94
CA GLY A 186 -4.01 -13.57 7.59
C GLY A 186 -3.12 -14.67 8.18
N GLY A 187 -1.87 -14.36 8.50
CA GLY A 187 -0.93 -15.36 8.98
C GLY A 187 0.54 -15.09 8.64
N THR A 188 1.28 -16.19 8.46
CA THR A 188 2.66 -16.16 7.99
C THR A 188 2.82 -16.98 6.70
N TYR A 189 3.36 -16.35 5.65
CA TYR A 189 3.87 -17.02 4.47
C TYR A 189 5.39 -17.16 4.54
N GLU A 190 5.91 -18.38 4.40
CA GLU A 190 7.34 -18.66 4.35
C GLU A 190 7.80 -18.88 2.91
N VAL A 191 8.71 -18.03 2.44
CA VAL A 191 9.30 -18.13 1.10
C VAL A 191 10.39 -19.21 1.09
N LYS A 192 10.20 -20.29 0.31
CA LYS A 192 11.07 -21.47 0.37
C LYS A 192 12.52 -21.12 0.09
N ALA A 193 13.41 -21.71 0.88
CA ALA A 193 14.87 -21.61 0.76
C ALA A 193 15.46 -20.19 0.90
N SER A 194 14.68 -19.20 1.34
CA SER A 194 15.15 -17.82 1.57
C SER A 194 15.35 -17.47 3.04
N HIS A 195 14.70 -18.21 3.95
CA HIS A 195 14.51 -17.83 5.36
C HIS A 195 13.82 -16.47 5.54
N VAL A 196 13.09 -16.01 4.51
CA VAL A 196 12.24 -14.83 4.55
C VAL A 196 10.81 -15.26 4.81
N THR A 197 10.15 -14.56 5.74
CA THR A 197 8.74 -14.77 6.04
C THR A 197 8.00 -13.45 5.97
N TYR A 198 6.83 -13.49 5.34
CA TYR A 198 5.89 -12.37 5.26
C TYR A 198 4.74 -12.63 6.21
N HIS A 199 4.38 -11.62 6.98
CA HIS A 199 3.34 -11.69 8.00
C HIS A 199 2.30 -10.62 7.75
N ALA A 200 1.04 -10.99 7.93
CA ALA A 200 -0.07 -10.05 7.93
C ALA A 200 -1.09 -10.55 8.94
N PHE A 201 -1.17 -9.88 10.09
CA PHE A 201 -2.06 -10.28 11.18
C PHE A 201 -3.11 -9.21 11.43
N PRO A 202 -4.38 -9.46 11.05
CA PRO A 202 -5.49 -8.63 11.51
C PRO A 202 -5.54 -8.65 13.04
N GLN A 203 -5.75 -7.47 13.62
CA GLN A 203 -5.87 -7.25 15.05
C GLN A 203 -7.07 -6.35 15.33
N GLN A 204 -7.72 -6.58 16.46
CA GLN A 204 -8.74 -5.68 16.98
C GLN A 204 -8.06 -4.52 17.70
N ASP A 205 -8.55 -3.30 17.47
CA ASP A 205 -8.10 -2.09 18.19
C ASP A 205 -8.43 -2.13 19.69
#